data_AF-A0A1G2CIH7-F1
#
_entry.id   AF-A0A1G2CIH7-F1
#
_cell.length_a   1.000
_cell.length_b   1.000
_cell.length_c   1.000
_cell.angle_alpha   90.00
_cell.angle_beta   90.00
_cell.angle_gamma   90.00
#
_symmetry.space_group_name_H-M   'P 1'
#
loop_
_entity.id
_entity.type
_entity.pdbx_description
1 polymer ?
#
loop_
_entity_poly.entity_id
_entity_poly.type
_entity_poly.pdbx_seq_one_letter_code
_entity_poly.pdbx_strand_id
1 'polypeptide(L)'
;MKNIYFQPTKENVNDLYYDAMELLDGNRSDIKKAEKLLNRALEIDAHNAQTHIGFVHVYGSMKNKNKAEEHIQKAYDETLRKFSAWPRRMEWGDMDNRAYMRAIQYRADLHADEGEKEKAIELYRLLLKLNPNDNQGVRYTISGAYAGISGKEINKMMDRGNKKQNWDELHNLVNEQNAKHKFWKEPKI
;
A
#
# COMPACT_ATOMS: atom_id res chain seq x y z
N MET A 1 -32.48 39.35 -10.38
CA MET A 1 -31.36 38.94 -9.50
C MET A 1 -31.28 37.43 -9.51
N LYS A 2 -30.18 36.85 -10.03
CA LYS A 2 -29.98 35.39 -10.00
C LYS A 2 -29.53 35.00 -8.59
N ASN A 3 -30.39 34.32 -7.85
CA ASN A 3 -29.98 33.59 -6.66
C ASN A 3 -29.12 32.41 -7.11
N ILE A 4 -27.80 32.60 -7.05
CA ILE A 4 -26.84 31.51 -7.17
C ILE A 4 -26.87 30.80 -5.82
N TYR A 5 -27.64 29.73 -5.72
CA TYR A 5 -27.55 28.82 -4.59
C TYR A 5 -26.12 28.26 -4.56
N PHE A 6 -25.31 28.73 -3.61
CA PHE A 6 -24.09 28.05 -3.20
C PHE A 6 -24.54 26.69 -2.65
N GLN A 7 -24.42 25.64 -3.47
CA GLN A 7 -24.49 24.29 -2.93
C GLN A 7 -23.21 24.10 -2.11
N PRO A 8 -23.28 23.78 -0.80
CA PRO A 8 -22.10 23.34 -0.09
C PRO A 8 -21.56 22.15 -0.86
N THR A 9 -20.30 22.25 -1.30
CA THR A 9 -19.61 21.18 -2.01
C THR A 9 -19.81 19.90 -1.21
N LYS A 10 -20.48 18.91 -1.82
CA LYS A 10 -20.75 17.63 -1.17
C LYS A 10 -19.40 17.08 -0.73
N GLU A 11 -19.24 16.89 0.58
CA GLU A 11 -18.04 16.35 1.19
C GLU A 11 -17.60 15.07 0.46
N ASN A 12 -16.33 15.02 0.07
CA ASN A 12 -15.77 13.97 -0.78
C ASN A 12 -14.85 13.06 0.03
N VAL A 13 -15.01 11.74 -0.14
CA VAL A 13 -14.23 10.71 0.54
C VAL A 13 -12.73 10.85 0.26
N ASN A 14 -12.34 11.20 -0.97
CA ASN A 14 -10.94 11.37 -1.34
C ASN A 14 -10.35 12.63 -0.71
N ASP A 15 -11.09 13.74 -0.67
CA ASP A 15 -10.62 14.97 -0.03
C ASP A 15 -10.37 14.73 1.46
N LEU A 16 -11.32 14.08 2.16
CA LEU A 16 -11.15 13.68 3.56
C LEU A 16 -9.94 12.75 3.79
N TYR A 17 -9.70 11.82 2.85
CA TYR A 17 -8.52 10.97 2.90
C TYR A 17 -7.23 11.78 2.77
N TYR A 18 -7.13 12.66 1.78
CA TYR A 18 -5.92 13.46 1.56
C TYR A 18 -5.66 14.43 2.71
N ASP A 19 -6.70 15.13 3.20
CA ASP A 19 -6.64 15.97 4.40
C ASP A 19 -6.15 15.18 5.62
N ALA A 20 -6.59 13.92 5.77
CA ALA A 20 -6.11 13.05 6.84
C ALA A 20 -4.63 12.68 6.67
N MET A 21 -4.16 12.45 5.44
CA MET A 21 -2.75 12.10 5.19
C MET A 21 -1.81 13.27 5.48
N GLU A 22 -2.21 14.50 5.17
CA GLU A 22 -1.42 15.70 5.46
C GLU A 22 -1.16 15.91 6.97
N LEU A 23 -2.05 15.40 7.83
CA LEU A 23 -1.94 15.53 9.28
C LEU A 23 -1.02 14.49 9.93
N LEU A 24 -0.53 13.49 9.19
CA LEU A 24 0.25 12.38 9.76
C LEU A 24 1.67 12.77 10.20
N ASP A 25 2.23 13.82 9.61
CA ASP A 25 3.53 14.40 10.02
C ASP A 25 3.39 15.35 11.22
N GLY A 26 2.15 15.60 11.67
CA GLY A 26 1.83 16.45 12.80
C GLY A 26 2.02 15.80 14.17
N ASN A 27 1.54 16.48 15.21
CA ASN A 27 1.60 15.94 16.57
C ASN A 27 0.45 14.96 16.83
N ARG A 28 0.40 14.38 18.05
CA ARG A 28 -0.65 13.43 18.45
C ARG A 28 -2.08 13.96 18.28
N SER A 29 -2.31 15.27 18.42
CA SER A 29 -3.62 15.90 18.20
C SER A 29 -4.01 15.85 16.73
N ASP A 30 -3.05 16.10 15.82
CA ASP A 30 -3.28 16.09 14.38
C ASP A 30 -3.55 14.68 13.88
N ILE A 31 -2.82 13.67 14.38
CA ILE A 31 -3.10 12.27 14.07
C ILE A 31 -4.52 11.86 14.53
N LYS A 32 -5.00 12.38 15.67
CA LYS A 32 -6.39 12.17 16.10
C LYS A 32 -7.41 12.88 15.21
N LYS A 33 -7.08 14.02 14.61
CA LYS A 33 -7.93 14.68 13.61
C LYS A 33 -7.97 13.86 12.32
N ALA A 34 -6.83 13.32 11.88
CA ALA A 34 -6.76 12.38 10.75
C ALA A 34 -7.70 11.19 10.96
N GLU A 35 -7.66 10.56 12.15
CA GLU A 35 -8.58 9.47 12.50
C GLU A 35 -10.07 9.89 12.38
N LYS A 36 -10.43 11.12 12.79
CA LYS A 36 -11.80 11.64 12.67
C LYS A 36 -12.22 11.86 11.22
N LEU A 37 -11.33 12.41 10.39
CA LEU A 37 -11.60 12.63 8.96
C LEU A 37 -11.84 11.29 8.25
N LEU A 38 -11.05 10.26 8.56
CA LEU A 38 -11.24 8.93 7.97
C LEU A 38 -12.52 8.23 8.47
N ASN A 39 -12.91 8.44 9.73
CA ASN A 39 -14.22 7.96 10.20
C ASN A 39 -15.35 8.64 9.43
N ARG A 40 -15.25 9.96 9.21
CA ARG A 40 -16.21 10.70 8.40
C ARG A 40 -16.25 10.22 6.95
N ALA A 41 -15.11 9.85 6.38
CA ALA A 41 -15.03 9.25 5.05
C ALA A 41 -15.78 7.91 4.97
N LEU A 42 -15.68 7.04 6.00
CA LEU A 42 -16.46 5.81 6.07
C LEU A 42 -17.97 6.02 6.28
N GLU A 43 -18.39 7.13 6.89
CA GLU A 43 -19.82 7.49 6.97
C GLU A 43 -20.40 7.82 5.58
N ILE A 44 -19.57 8.31 4.66
CA ILE A 44 -19.97 8.64 3.29
C ILE A 44 -19.90 7.40 2.40
N ASP A 45 -18.82 6.63 2.49
CA ASP A 45 -18.63 5.36 1.78
C ASP A 45 -17.97 4.33 2.69
N ALA A 46 -18.82 3.48 3.28
CA ALA A 46 -18.41 2.41 4.20
C ALA A 46 -17.52 1.35 3.54
N HIS A 47 -17.49 1.30 2.20
CA HIS A 47 -16.75 0.30 1.42
C HIS A 47 -15.50 0.87 0.77
N ASN A 48 -15.05 2.05 1.20
CA ASN A 48 -13.91 2.72 0.60
C ASN A 48 -12.58 2.11 1.04
N ALA A 49 -11.96 1.31 0.17
CA ALA A 49 -10.65 0.70 0.44
C ALA A 49 -9.55 1.73 0.76
N GLN A 50 -9.56 2.88 0.08
CA GLN A 50 -8.56 3.95 0.27
C GLN A 50 -8.62 4.53 1.68
N THR A 51 -9.81 4.65 2.25
CA THR A 51 -10.02 5.10 3.63
C THR A 51 -9.45 4.11 4.64
N HIS A 52 -9.63 2.80 4.42
CA HIS A 52 -8.98 1.79 5.24
C HIS A 52 -7.46 1.82 5.14
N ILE A 53 -6.89 2.05 3.96
CA ILE A 53 -5.45 2.31 3.81
C ILE A 53 -5.02 3.53 4.64
N GLY A 54 -5.83 4.60 4.67
CA GLY A 54 -5.59 5.75 5.53
C GLY A 54 -5.49 5.36 7.02
N PHE A 55 -6.38 4.50 7.50
CA PHE A 55 -6.35 4.02 8.88
C PHE A 55 -5.10 3.19 9.18
N VAL A 56 -4.58 2.41 8.22
CA VAL A 56 -3.30 1.70 8.38
C VAL A 56 -2.18 2.70 8.69
N HIS A 57 -2.13 3.83 7.97
CA HIS A 57 -1.15 4.89 8.23
C HIS A 57 -1.34 5.56 9.59
N VAL A 58 -2.57 5.95 9.93
CA VAL A 58 -2.90 6.56 11.23
C VAL A 58 -2.46 5.64 12.39
N TYR A 59 -2.83 4.36 12.35
CA TYR A 59 -2.50 3.43 13.42
C TYR A 59 -1.03 3.01 13.42
N GLY A 60 -0.37 3.03 12.26
CA GLY A 60 1.09 2.96 12.15
C GLY A 60 1.78 4.08 12.92
N SER A 61 1.37 5.34 12.70
CA SER A 61 1.90 6.51 13.43
C SER A 61 1.60 6.45 14.94
N MET A 62 0.47 5.86 15.33
CA MET A 62 0.14 5.61 16.75
C MET A 62 0.82 4.37 17.34
N LYS A 63 1.58 3.60 16.56
CA LYS A 63 2.16 2.29 16.95
C LYS A 63 1.12 1.28 17.44
N ASN A 64 -0.11 1.35 16.93
CA ASN A 64 -1.19 0.44 17.26
C ASN A 64 -1.29 -0.66 16.19
N LYS A 65 -0.43 -1.68 16.33
CA LYS A 65 -0.30 -2.78 15.36
C LYS A 65 -1.63 -3.50 15.10
N ASN A 66 -2.36 -3.87 16.15
CA ASN A 66 -3.62 -4.62 16.03
C ASN A 66 -4.66 -3.88 15.19
N LYS A 67 -4.82 -2.56 15.39
CA LYS A 67 -5.76 -1.77 14.60
C LYS A 67 -5.27 -1.57 13.15
N ALA A 68 -3.97 -1.43 12.94
CA ALA A 68 -3.42 -1.35 11.59
C ALA A 68 -3.72 -2.66 10.82
N GLU A 69 -3.51 -3.82 11.43
CA GLU A 69 -3.81 -5.14 10.85
C GLU A 69 -5.30 -5.33 10.55
N GLU A 70 -6.19 -4.90 11.45
CA GLU A 70 -7.63 -4.91 11.21
C GLU A 70 -8.00 -4.14 9.93
N HIS A 71 -7.39 -2.96 9.73
CA HIS A 71 -7.63 -2.15 8.54
C HIS A 71 -6.94 -2.67 7.28
N ILE A 72 -5.81 -3.37 7.41
CA ILE A 72 -5.20 -4.12 6.29
C ILE A 72 -6.20 -5.19 5.81
N GLN A 73 -6.77 -5.97 6.73
CA GLN A 73 -7.75 -7.00 6.39
C GLN A 73 -8.98 -6.40 5.72
N LYS A 74 -9.56 -5.34 6.29
CA LYS A 74 -10.72 -4.64 5.70
C LYS A 74 -10.43 -4.10 4.30
N ALA A 75 -9.27 -3.46 4.08
CA ALA A 75 -8.89 -2.97 2.76
C ALA A 75 -8.73 -4.12 1.74
N TYR A 76 -8.19 -5.25 2.18
CA TYR A 76 -8.03 -6.44 1.34
C TYR A 76 -9.38 -7.08 1.00
N ASP A 77 -10.30 -7.18 1.96
CA ASP A 77 -11.66 -7.68 1.73
C ASP A 77 -12.43 -6.80 0.74
N GLU A 78 -12.31 -5.47 0.86
CA GLU A 78 -12.88 -4.53 -0.12
C GLU A 78 -12.24 -4.67 -1.51
N THR A 79 -10.96 -5.03 -1.57
CA THR A 79 -10.27 -5.34 -2.82
C THR A 79 -10.85 -6.61 -3.47
N LEU A 80 -11.03 -7.68 -2.71
CA LEU A 80 -11.64 -8.92 -3.20
C LEU A 80 -13.10 -8.73 -3.61
N ARG A 81 -13.84 -7.87 -2.89
CA ARG A 81 -15.22 -7.50 -3.26
C ARG A 81 -15.27 -6.75 -4.59
N LYS A 82 -14.32 -5.85 -4.84
CA LYS A 82 -14.23 -5.08 -6.09
C LYS A 82 -13.84 -5.97 -7.28
N PHE A 83 -12.95 -6.94 -7.08
CA PHE A 83 -12.38 -7.77 -8.13
C PHE A 83 -12.73 -9.25 -7.93
N SER A 84 -13.90 -9.66 -8.42
CA SER A 84 -14.27 -11.08 -8.49
C SER A 84 -13.34 -11.90 -9.40
N ALA A 85 -12.67 -11.23 -10.35
CA ALA A 85 -11.52 -11.74 -11.08
C ALA A 85 -10.49 -10.61 -11.23
N TRP A 86 -9.21 -10.95 -11.11
CA TRP A 86 -8.13 -9.98 -11.27
C TRP A 86 -8.08 -9.44 -12.71
N PRO A 87 -7.93 -8.12 -12.91
CA PRO A 87 -7.75 -7.57 -14.24
C PRO A 87 -6.42 -8.07 -14.83
N ARG A 88 -6.28 -7.95 -16.16
CA ARG A 88 -5.02 -8.31 -16.83
C ARG A 88 -3.85 -7.44 -16.35
N ARG A 89 -4.12 -6.17 -16.07
CA ARG A 89 -3.18 -5.18 -15.54
C ARG A 89 -3.90 -4.25 -14.58
N MET A 90 -3.14 -3.72 -13.64
CA MET A 90 -3.54 -2.68 -12.70
C MET A 90 -2.30 -1.80 -12.51
N GLU A 91 -2.28 -0.68 -13.23
CA GLU A 91 -1.10 0.18 -13.28
C GLU A 91 -1.04 1.09 -12.06
N TRP A 92 0.13 1.18 -11.45
CA TRP A 92 0.36 2.05 -10.28
C TRP A 92 0.21 3.55 -10.58
N GLY A 93 0.40 3.94 -11.85
CA GLY A 93 0.24 5.32 -12.31
C GLY A 93 -1.19 5.83 -12.20
N ASP A 94 -2.16 4.93 -12.30
CA ASP A 94 -3.57 5.21 -12.10
C ASP A 94 -3.87 5.24 -10.59
N MET A 95 -4.32 6.40 -10.11
CA MET A 95 -4.51 6.64 -8.68
C MET A 95 -5.63 5.78 -8.09
N ASP A 96 -6.65 5.45 -8.89
CA ASP A 96 -7.80 4.66 -8.44
C ASP A 96 -7.40 3.21 -8.10
N ASN A 97 -6.28 2.75 -8.65
CA ASN A 97 -5.75 1.41 -8.40
C ASN A 97 -4.95 1.31 -7.10
N ARG A 98 -4.36 2.41 -6.63
CA ARG A 98 -3.31 2.35 -5.60
C ARG A 98 -3.81 1.80 -4.27
N ALA A 99 -5.05 2.11 -3.88
CA ALA A 99 -5.64 1.59 -2.64
C ALA A 99 -5.65 0.06 -2.63
N TYR A 100 -6.11 -0.54 -3.72
CA TYR A 100 -6.21 -1.98 -3.90
C TYR A 100 -4.84 -2.66 -3.96
N MET A 101 -3.90 -2.06 -4.70
CA MET A 101 -2.52 -2.57 -4.78
C MET A 101 -1.78 -2.49 -3.44
N ARG A 102 -2.01 -1.43 -2.66
CA ARG A 102 -1.48 -1.32 -1.29
C ARG A 102 -2.12 -2.34 -0.37
N ALA A 103 -3.43 -2.58 -0.47
CA ALA A 103 -4.11 -3.59 0.34
C ALA A 103 -3.53 -4.99 0.11
N ILE A 104 -3.31 -5.37 -1.17
CA ILE A 104 -2.65 -6.64 -1.52
C ILE A 104 -1.23 -6.69 -0.94
N GLN A 105 -0.46 -5.60 -1.07
CA GLN A 105 0.92 -5.58 -0.55
C GLN A 105 0.94 -5.69 0.97
N TYR A 106 0.15 -4.91 1.70
CA TYR A 106 0.14 -4.96 3.17
C TYR A 106 -0.34 -6.32 3.68
N ARG A 107 -1.28 -6.97 2.98
CA ARG A 107 -1.67 -8.35 3.32
C ARG A 107 -0.51 -9.33 3.12
N ALA A 108 0.28 -9.15 2.07
CA ALA A 108 1.47 -9.95 1.79
C ALA A 108 2.59 -9.70 2.82
N ASP A 109 2.80 -8.45 3.20
CA ASP A 109 3.77 -8.05 4.24
C ASP A 109 3.39 -8.70 5.58
N LEU A 110 2.10 -8.68 5.95
CA LEU A 110 1.60 -9.33 7.17
C LEU A 110 1.86 -10.85 7.15
N HIS A 111 1.55 -11.53 6.03
CA HIS A 111 1.87 -12.95 5.87
C HIS A 111 3.38 -13.21 6.02
N ALA A 112 4.24 -12.35 5.48
CA ALA A 112 5.69 -12.49 5.62
C ALA A 112 6.14 -12.35 7.08
N ASP A 113 5.58 -11.37 7.81
CA ASP A 113 5.87 -11.14 9.23
C ASP A 113 5.39 -12.29 10.13
N GLU A 114 4.31 -12.97 9.73
CA GLU A 114 3.76 -14.17 10.40
C GLU A 114 4.53 -15.46 10.04
N GLY A 115 5.52 -15.38 9.15
CA GLY A 115 6.27 -16.54 8.66
C GLY A 115 5.53 -17.36 7.61
N GLU A 116 4.37 -16.91 7.13
CA GLU A 116 3.57 -17.54 6.07
C GLU A 116 4.13 -17.19 4.67
N LYS A 117 5.39 -17.58 4.46
CA LYS A 117 6.21 -17.20 3.29
C LYS A 117 5.52 -17.47 1.95
N GLU A 118 4.88 -18.63 1.79
CA GLU A 118 4.24 -19.04 0.54
C GLU A 118 3.08 -18.11 0.18
N LYS A 119 2.23 -17.74 1.16
CA LYS A 119 1.11 -16.82 0.95
C LYS A 119 1.58 -15.42 0.61
N ALA A 120 2.64 -14.94 1.27
CA ALA A 120 3.26 -13.66 0.96
C ALA A 120 3.78 -13.64 -0.50
N ILE A 121 4.52 -14.67 -0.90
CA ILE A 121 5.07 -14.80 -2.26
C ILE A 121 3.96 -14.84 -3.32
N GLU A 122 2.84 -15.52 -3.05
CA GLU A 122 1.69 -15.57 -3.95
C GLU A 122 1.15 -14.15 -4.24
N LEU A 123 0.92 -13.36 -3.20
CA LEU A 123 0.41 -11.99 -3.33
C LEU A 123 1.43 -11.05 -3.98
N TYR A 124 2.72 -11.18 -3.67
CA TYR A 124 3.75 -10.40 -4.36
C TYR A 124 3.83 -10.74 -5.86
N ARG A 125 3.73 -12.03 -6.23
CA ARG A 125 3.68 -12.45 -7.65
C ARG A 125 2.42 -11.91 -8.34
N LEU A 126 1.29 -11.88 -7.64
CA LEU A 126 0.07 -11.25 -8.14
C LEU A 126 0.32 -9.77 -8.46
N LEU A 127 0.91 -9.01 -7.54
CA LEU A 127 1.23 -7.60 -7.77
C LEU A 127 2.16 -7.39 -8.96
N LEU A 128 3.20 -8.20 -9.11
CA LEU A 128 4.11 -8.11 -10.27
C LEU A 128 3.45 -8.50 -11.59
N LYS A 129 2.44 -9.37 -11.56
CA LYS A 129 1.63 -9.70 -12.74
C LYS A 129 0.71 -8.53 -13.12
N LEU A 130 0.08 -7.91 -12.12
CA LEU A 130 -0.83 -6.78 -12.30
C LEU A 130 -0.09 -5.51 -12.75
N ASN A 131 1.09 -5.26 -12.16
CA ASN A 131 1.92 -4.09 -12.40
C ASN A 131 3.33 -4.53 -12.83
N PRO A 132 3.51 -4.96 -14.09
CA PRO A 132 4.78 -5.52 -14.57
C PRO A 132 5.94 -4.52 -14.52
N ASN A 133 5.66 -3.22 -14.59
CA ASN A 133 6.67 -2.18 -14.44
C ASN A 133 7.17 -2.03 -13.00
N ASP A 134 6.44 -2.59 -12.04
CA ASP A 134 6.77 -2.58 -10.63
C ASP A 134 7.16 -1.20 -10.09
N ASN A 135 6.42 -0.17 -10.51
CA ASN A 135 6.59 1.19 -9.98
C ASN A 135 6.31 1.28 -8.47
N GLN A 136 5.70 0.25 -7.88
CA GLN A 136 5.46 0.12 -6.45
C GLN A 136 6.69 -0.42 -5.69
N GLY A 137 7.62 -1.09 -6.37
CA GLY A 137 8.86 -1.61 -5.77
C GLY A 137 8.73 -2.99 -5.12
N VAL A 138 7.68 -3.75 -5.44
CA VAL A 138 7.41 -5.10 -4.89
C VAL A 138 8.53 -6.09 -5.18
N ARG A 139 9.30 -5.90 -6.27
CA ARG A 139 10.46 -6.74 -6.62
C ARG A 139 11.48 -6.81 -5.50
N TYR A 140 11.66 -5.72 -4.75
CA TYR A 140 12.60 -5.69 -3.62
C TYR A 140 12.07 -6.54 -2.47
N THR A 141 10.80 -6.37 -2.09
CA THR A 141 10.18 -7.12 -1.00
C THR A 141 10.15 -8.63 -1.28
N ILE A 142 9.74 -9.05 -2.48
CA ILE A 142 9.70 -10.48 -2.83
C ILE A 142 11.11 -11.09 -2.92
N SER A 143 12.12 -10.32 -3.36
CA SER A 143 13.52 -10.78 -3.33
C SER A 143 14.00 -11.02 -1.90
N GLY A 144 13.63 -10.14 -0.96
CA GLY A 144 13.89 -10.32 0.46
C GLY A 144 13.23 -11.57 1.03
N ALA A 145 11.96 -11.79 0.69
CA ALA A 145 11.21 -12.99 1.09
C ALA A 145 11.89 -14.28 0.60
N TYR A 146 12.36 -14.33 -0.66
CA TYR A 146 13.11 -15.48 -1.16
C TYR A 146 14.43 -15.69 -0.42
N ALA A 147 15.19 -14.61 -0.19
CA ALA A 147 16.47 -14.63 0.52
C ALA A 147 16.35 -14.87 2.03
N GLY A 148 15.13 -14.88 2.59
CA GLY A 148 14.91 -15.10 4.02
C GLY A 148 15.25 -13.89 4.88
N ILE A 149 15.22 -12.68 4.31
CA ILE A 149 15.39 -11.44 5.06
C ILE A 149 14.05 -10.71 5.20
N SER A 150 13.85 -10.09 6.37
CA SER A 150 12.61 -9.37 6.67
C SER A 150 12.40 -8.13 5.80
N GLY A 151 11.15 -7.71 5.63
CA GLY A 151 10.83 -6.42 5.00
C GLY A 151 11.51 -5.23 5.70
N LYS A 152 11.73 -5.32 7.03
CA LYS A 152 12.51 -4.32 7.78
C LYS A 152 13.96 -4.22 7.30
N GLU A 153 14.59 -5.33 6.92
CA GLU A 153 15.96 -5.29 6.37
C GLU A 153 15.97 -4.72 4.95
N ILE A 154 14.97 -5.07 4.12
CA ILE A 154 14.78 -4.44 2.80
C ILE A 154 14.64 -2.91 2.92
N ASN A 155 13.84 -2.42 3.89
CA ASN A 155 13.69 -0.98 4.12
C ASN A 155 15.01 -0.31 4.52
N LYS A 156 15.82 -0.96 5.38
CA LYS A 156 17.15 -0.42 5.71
C LYS A 156 18.09 -0.39 4.50
N MET A 157 18.05 -1.41 3.62
CA MET A 157 18.81 -1.39 2.37
C MET A 157 18.38 -0.22 1.49
N MET A 158 17.07 0.03 1.39
CA MET A 158 16.50 1.18 0.68
C MET A 158 16.99 2.50 1.27
N ASP A 159 16.94 2.66 2.60
CA ASP A 159 17.40 3.87 3.29
C ASP A 159 18.90 4.12 3.06
N ARG A 160 19.73 3.07 3.13
CA ARG A 160 21.16 3.14 2.79
C ARG A 160 21.36 3.59 1.36
N GLY A 161 20.57 3.04 0.43
CA GLY A 161 20.66 3.38 -0.98
C GLY A 161 20.25 4.81 -1.26
N ASN A 162 19.15 5.28 -0.67
CA ASN A 162 18.70 6.67 -0.75
C ASN A 162 19.77 7.65 -0.21
N LYS A 163 20.39 7.33 0.94
CA LYS A 163 21.44 8.17 1.54
C LYS A 163 22.69 8.24 0.66
N LYS A 164 23.05 7.14 -0.01
CA LYS A 164 24.25 7.05 -0.85
C LYS A 164 24.01 7.38 -2.33
N GLN A 165 22.75 7.52 -2.73
CA GLN A 165 22.32 7.53 -4.14
C GLN A 165 22.84 6.30 -4.91
N ASN A 166 22.84 5.12 -4.26
CA ASN A 166 23.31 3.87 -4.84
C ASN A 166 22.44 2.69 -4.34
N TRP A 167 21.74 2.02 -5.25
CA TRP A 167 20.84 0.89 -4.94
C TRP A 167 21.38 -0.46 -5.40
N ASP A 168 22.69 -0.58 -5.67
CA ASP A 168 23.31 -1.81 -6.17
C ASP A 168 23.06 -2.99 -5.22
N GLU A 169 23.04 -2.75 -3.90
CA GLU A 169 22.74 -3.77 -2.90
C GLU A 169 21.36 -4.43 -3.15
N LEU A 170 20.35 -3.60 -3.41
CA LEU A 170 18.99 -4.05 -3.72
C LEU A 170 18.88 -4.66 -5.12
N HIS A 171 19.51 -4.04 -6.12
CA HIS A 171 19.51 -4.56 -7.49
C HIS A 171 20.20 -5.93 -7.58
N ASN A 172 21.31 -6.12 -6.88
CA ASN A 172 22.02 -7.39 -6.82
C ASN A 172 21.16 -8.47 -6.17
N LEU A 173 20.47 -8.15 -5.07
CA LEU A 173 19.54 -9.09 -4.42
C LEU A 173 18.40 -9.49 -5.37
N VAL A 174 17.79 -8.51 -6.05
CA VAL A 174 16.74 -8.79 -7.05
C VAL A 174 17.27 -9.67 -8.16
N ASN A 175 18.43 -9.35 -8.73
CA ASN A 175 19.04 -10.13 -9.82
C ASN A 175 19.35 -11.57 -9.38
N GLU A 176 19.96 -11.75 -8.22
CA GLU A 176 20.29 -13.07 -7.67
C GLU A 176 19.03 -13.92 -7.47
N GLN A 177 18.02 -13.37 -6.80
CA GLN A 177 16.80 -14.11 -6.48
C GLN A 177 15.94 -14.32 -7.71
N ASN A 178 15.90 -13.37 -8.64
CA ASN A 178 15.14 -13.51 -9.88
C ASN A 178 15.80 -14.54 -10.83
N ALA A 179 17.12 -14.67 -10.81
CA ALA A 179 17.82 -15.73 -11.53
C ALA A 179 17.38 -17.14 -11.07
N LYS A 180 17.11 -17.31 -9.78
CA LYS A 180 16.67 -18.57 -9.15
C LYS A 180 15.16 -18.82 -9.32
N HIS A 181 14.34 -17.80 -9.08
CA HIS A 181 12.90 -17.95 -8.87
C HIS A 181 12.02 -17.42 -10.00
N LYS A 182 12.59 -16.68 -10.97
CA LYS A 182 11.91 -16.17 -12.17
C LYS A 182 10.60 -15.44 -11.83
N PHE A 183 10.65 -14.55 -10.83
CA PHE A 183 9.45 -13.89 -10.30
C PHE A 183 9.11 -12.58 -11.01
N TRP A 184 10.07 -11.96 -11.70
CA TRP A 184 9.87 -10.69 -12.39
C TRP A 184 10.56 -10.68 -13.75
N LYS A 185 9.96 -10.00 -14.72
CA LYS A 185 10.58 -9.71 -16.02
C LYS A 185 10.71 -8.21 -16.10
N GLU A 186 11.94 -7.73 -16.04
CA GLU A 186 12.21 -6.31 -16.19
C GLU A 186 11.62 -5.82 -17.54
N PRO A 187 10.78 -4.78 -17.53
CA PRO A 187 10.24 -4.22 -18.75
C PRO A 187 11.38 -3.68 -19.63
N LYS A 188 11.30 -3.95 -20.93
CA LYS A 188 12.16 -3.25 -21.89
C LYS A 188 11.61 -1.83 -22.04
N ILE A 189 12.44 -0.85 -21.67
CA ILE A 189 12.18 0.58 -21.89
C ILE A 189 12.35 0.88 -23.38
#